data_AF-A0A7X2MU37-F1
#
_entry.id   AF-A0A7X2MU37-F1
#
_cell.length_a   1.000
_cell.length_b   1.000
_cell.length_c   1.000
_cell.angle_alpha   90.00
_cell.angle_beta   90.00
_cell.angle_gamma   90.00
#
_symmetry.space_group_name_H-M   'P 1'
#
loop_
_entity.id
_entity.type
_entity.pdbx_description
1 polymer ?
#
loop_
_entity_poly.entity_id
_entity_poly.type
_entity_poly.pdbx_seq_one_letter_code
_entity_poly.pdbx_strand_id
1 'polypeptide(L)'
;YVKKLKLPGIHLREESRRYYPAGQVTSHLIGFTNIDGQGIEGIEKSFDKWLTGAPGERTVRKDRYGRVIEDISSVDSRAAHNLTLSIDERLQALVYRELN
;
A
#
# COMPACT_ATOMS: atom_id res chain seq x y z
N TYR A 1 20.48 -4.29 -6.54
CA TYR A 1 21.51 -5.13 -7.20
C TYR A 1 20.94 -5.81 -8.46
N VAL A 2 19.84 -6.56 -8.36
CA VAL A 2 19.21 -7.28 -9.49
C VAL A 2 18.88 -6.40 -10.71
N LYS A 3 18.39 -5.16 -10.51
CA LYS A 3 18.12 -4.20 -11.62
C LYS A 3 19.33 -3.94 -12.52
N LYS A 4 20.56 -4.02 -11.97
CA LYS A 4 21.81 -3.74 -12.70
C LYS A 4 22.23 -4.90 -13.61
N LEU A 5 21.72 -6.11 -13.37
CA LEU A 5 22.11 -7.33 -14.09
C LEU A 5 21.47 -7.47 -15.48
N LYS A 6 20.49 -6.63 -15.84
CA LYS A 6 19.82 -6.58 -17.16
C LYS A 6 19.43 -7.96 -17.71
N LEU A 7 18.91 -8.83 -16.84
CA LEU A 7 18.54 -10.19 -17.18
C LEU A 7 17.29 -10.20 -18.08
N PRO A 8 17.34 -10.81 -19.29
CA PRO A 8 16.19 -10.93 -20.16
C PRO A 8 15.03 -11.65 -19.46
N GLY A 9 13.81 -11.11 -19.56
CA GLY A 9 12.61 -11.70 -18.95
C GLY A 9 12.38 -11.40 -17.46
N ILE A 10 13.31 -10.70 -16.79
CA ILE A 10 13.12 -10.26 -15.40
C ILE A 10 12.72 -8.78 -15.37
N HIS A 11 11.58 -8.52 -14.74
CA HIS A 11 11.05 -7.17 -14.53
C HIS A 11 10.90 -6.92 -13.03
N LEU A 12 11.20 -5.70 -12.60
CA LEU A 12 10.93 -5.24 -11.24
C LEU A 12 9.66 -4.39 -11.26
N ARG A 13 8.74 -4.69 -10.34
CA ARG A 13 7.58 -3.87 -10.06
C ARG A 13 7.82 -3.15 -8.74
N GLU A 14 7.59 -1.84 -8.72
CA GLU A 14 7.56 -1.11 -7.47
C GLU A 14 6.23 -1.39 -6.77
N GLU A 15 6.30 -1.81 -5.52
CA GLU A 15 5.16 -2.10 -4.67
C GLU A 15 5.35 -1.38 -3.33
N SER A 16 4.24 -0.91 -2.77
CA SER A 16 4.23 -0.28 -1.45
C SER A 16 3.97 -1.34 -0.39
N ARG A 17 4.62 -1.20 0.77
CA ARG A 17 4.34 -2.00 1.97
C ARG A 17 4.16 -1.07 3.15
N ARG A 18 3.14 -1.33 3.98
CA ARG A 18 2.89 -0.56 5.20
C ARG A 18 4.00 -0.74 6.23
N TYR A 19 4.30 0.36 6.93
CA TYR A 19 5.19 0.44 8.07
C TYR A 19 4.43 1.04 9.26
N TYR A 20 4.55 0.40 10.43
CA TYR A 20 3.84 0.78 11.66
C TYR A 20 4.86 1.20 12.74
N PRO A 21 5.19 2.49 12.88
CA PRO A 21 6.28 2.96 13.76
C PRO A 21 6.09 2.59 15.23
N ALA A 22 4.87 2.67 15.75
CA ALA A 22 4.53 2.34 17.13
C ALA A 22 4.39 0.83 17.40
N GLY A 23 4.53 0.00 16.36
CA GLY A 23 4.56 -1.47 16.47
C GLY A 23 3.39 -2.04 17.26
N GLN A 24 3.71 -2.83 18.29
CA GLN A 24 2.74 -3.57 19.12
C GLN A 24 1.85 -2.68 19.99
N VAL A 25 2.29 -1.45 20.30
CA VAL A 25 1.54 -0.52 21.18
C VAL A 25 0.18 -0.15 20.59
N THR A 26 0.11 -0.07 19.26
CA THR A 26 -1.08 0.36 18.51
C THR A 26 -1.60 -0.71 17.55
N SER A 27 -1.00 -1.91 17.51
CA SER A 27 -1.26 -2.91 16.47
C SER A 27 -2.71 -3.38 16.44
N HIS A 28 -3.33 -3.62 17.60
CA HIS A 28 -4.73 -4.05 17.67
C HIS A 28 -5.71 -2.95 17.20
N LEU A 29 -5.35 -1.69 17.38
CA LEU A 29 -6.19 -0.58 16.94
C LEU A 29 -5.99 -0.31 15.44
N ILE A 30 -4.75 -0.08 15.03
CA ILE A 30 -4.43 0.28 13.64
C ILE A 30 -4.75 -0.89 12.70
N GLY A 31 -4.47 -2.11 13.13
CA GLY A 31 -4.55 -3.31 12.30
C GLY A 31 -3.37 -3.40 11.33
N PHE A 32 -3.56 -4.16 10.25
CA PHE A 32 -2.55 -4.38 9.23
C PHE A 32 -3.15 -4.59 7.83
N THR A 33 -2.29 -4.51 6.81
CA THR A 33 -2.61 -4.83 5.42
C THR A 33 -2.08 -6.19 4.99
N ASN A 34 -2.69 -6.78 3.96
CA ASN A 34 -2.14 -7.95 3.28
C ASN A 34 -1.01 -7.59 2.29
N ILE A 35 -0.52 -8.57 1.53
CA ILE A 35 0.55 -8.39 0.53
C ILE A 35 0.13 -7.50 -0.65
N ASP A 36 -1.17 -7.38 -0.90
CA ASP A 36 -1.76 -6.55 -1.95
C ASP A 36 -2.05 -5.13 -1.45
N GLY A 37 -1.71 -4.81 -0.20
CA GLY A 37 -1.91 -3.50 0.42
C GLY A 37 -3.34 -3.25 0.92
N GLN A 38 -4.21 -4.26 0.94
CA GLN A 38 -5.59 -4.13 1.41
C GLN A 38 -5.66 -4.28 2.94
N GLY A 39 -6.39 -3.38 3.60
CA GLY A 39 -6.62 -3.41 5.04
C GLY A 39 -7.49 -4.58 5.46
N ILE A 40 -6.99 -5.43 6.37
CA ILE A 40 -7.68 -6.67 6.80
C ILE A 40 -8.05 -6.70 8.28
N GLU A 41 -7.57 -5.76 9.08
CA GLU A 41 -7.96 -5.57 10.49
C GLU A 41 -7.98 -4.09 10.88
N GLY A 42 -8.63 -3.77 11.99
CA GLY A 42 -8.54 -2.47 12.66
C GLY A 42 -9.00 -1.28 11.83
N ILE A 43 -8.29 -0.16 11.99
CA ILE A 43 -8.47 1.06 11.20
C ILE A 43 -8.19 0.81 9.72
N GLU A 44 -7.14 0.05 9.38
CA GLU A 44 -6.79 -0.24 7.98
C GLU A 44 -7.97 -0.84 7.23
N LYS A 45 -8.68 -1.82 7.81
CA LYS A 45 -9.88 -2.40 7.20
C LYS A 45 -11.07 -1.44 7.21
N SER A 46 -11.31 -0.77 8.34
CA SER A 46 -12.47 0.11 8.50
C SER A 46 -12.45 1.29 7.53
N PHE A 47 -11.24 1.77 7.20
CA PHE A 47 -11.02 2.92 6.31
C PHE A 47 -10.31 2.54 5.01
N ASP A 48 -10.27 1.26 4.62
CA ASP A 48 -9.55 0.78 3.43
C ASP A 48 -9.89 1.59 2.18
N LYS A 49 -11.19 1.83 1.94
CA LYS A 49 -11.64 2.65 0.79
C LYS A 49 -11.12 4.09 0.81
N TRP A 50 -10.93 4.67 1.98
CA TRP A 50 -10.39 6.02 2.16
C TRP A 50 -8.87 6.06 1.96
N LEU A 51 -8.20 4.99 2.42
CA LEU A 51 -6.74 4.86 2.48
C LEU A 51 -6.10 4.27 1.20
N THR A 52 -6.88 3.63 0.33
CA THR A 52 -6.38 2.93 -0.85
C THR A 52 -6.41 3.80 -2.12
N GLY A 53 -7.27 4.83 -2.18
CA GLY A 53 -7.45 5.63 -3.39
C GLY A 53 -8.07 4.78 -4.52
N ALA A 54 -7.75 5.11 -5.79
CA ALA A 54 -8.14 4.27 -6.92
C ALA A 54 -6.98 4.12 -7.91
N PRO A 55 -6.68 2.89 -8.39
CA PRO A 55 -5.64 2.67 -9.37
C PRO A 55 -5.99 3.35 -10.71
N GLY A 56 -4.96 3.80 -11.42
CA GLY A 56 -5.10 4.18 -12.82
C GLY A 56 -5.13 2.94 -13.71
N GLU A 57 -5.59 3.12 -14.94
CA GLU A 57 -5.67 2.04 -15.93
C GLU A 57 -4.98 2.50 -17.23
N ARG A 58 -4.34 1.58 -17.95
CA ARG A 58 -3.73 1.86 -19.26
C ARG A 58 -3.99 0.70 -20.22
N THR A 59 -4.60 1.03 -21.36
CA THR A 59 -4.81 0.08 -22.45
C THR A 59 -3.66 0.17 -23.43
N VAL A 60 -2.95 -0.95 -23.65
CA VAL A 60 -1.78 -1.00 -24.54
C VAL A 60 -1.93 -2.08 -25.60
N ARG A 61 -1.44 -1.82 -26.81
CA ARG A 61 -1.28 -2.83 -27.87
C ARG A 61 0.10 -3.45 -27.77
N LYS A 62 0.17 -4.79 -27.82
CA LYS A 62 1.42 -5.55 -27.77
C LYS A 62 1.64 -6.33 -29.07
N ASP A 63 2.89 -6.52 -29.46
CA ASP A 63 3.26 -7.41 -30.55
C ASP A 63 3.30 -8.89 -30.11
N ARG A 64 3.60 -9.80 -31.05
CA ARG A 64 3.72 -11.25 -30.78
C ARG A 64 4.81 -11.63 -29.78
N TYR A 65 5.74 -10.72 -29.50
CA TYR A 65 6.85 -10.88 -28.56
C TYR A 65 6.55 -10.20 -27.21
N GLY A 66 5.33 -9.67 -27.01
CA GLY A 66 4.90 -9.05 -25.77
C GLY A 66 5.36 -7.60 -25.58
N ARG A 67 6.01 -7.01 -26.59
CA ARG A 67 6.51 -5.62 -26.53
C ARG A 67 5.34 -4.66 -26.75
N VAL A 68 5.25 -3.63 -25.91
CA VAL A 68 4.25 -2.56 -26.10
C VAL A 68 4.63 -1.75 -27.33
N ILE A 69 3.70 -1.65 -28.28
CA ILE A 69 3.88 -0.91 -29.55
C ILE A 69 3.01 0.34 -29.64
N GLU A 70 1.96 0.44 -28.82
CA GLU A 70 1.02 1.57 -28.85
C GLU A 70 0.26 1.69 -27.52
N ASP A 71 -0.04 2.94 -27.14
CA ASP A 71 -0.93 3.30 -26.03
C ASP A 71 -2.27 3.76 -26.56
N ILE A 72 -3.32 3.00 -26.24
CA ILE A 72 -4.67 3.22 -26.76
C ILE A 72 -5.42 4.23 -25.88
N SER A 73 -5.34 4.08 -24.56
CA SER A 73 -6.00 4.96 -23.60
C SER A 73 -5.40 4.83 -22.20
N SER A 74 -5.62 5.85 -21.37
CA SER A 74 -5.25 5.83 -19.96
C SER A 74 -6.29 6.54 -19.08
N VAL A 75 -6.47 6.03 -17.87
CA VAL A 75 -7.23 6.63 -16.77
C VAL A 75 -6.25 6.91 -15.65
N ASP A 76 -6.22 8.15 -15.15
CA ASP A 76 -5.32 8.54 -14.07
C ASP A 76 -5.73 7.91 -12.73
N SER A 77 -4.73 7.58 -11.92
CA SER A 77 -4.96 7.11 -10.55
C SER A 77 -5.50 8.24 -9.66
N ARG A 78 -6.37 7.90 -8.71
CA ARG A 78 -6.79 8.81 -7.66
C ARG A 78 -5.98 8.53 -6.40
N ALA A 79 -5.35 9.58 -5.87
CA ALA A 79 -4.56 9.50 -4.65
C ALA A 79 -5.42 9.07 -3.46
N ALA A 80 -4.81 8.31 -2.56
CA ALA A 80 -5.38 8.01 -1.25
C ALA A 80 -5.47 9.27 -0.38
N HIS A 81 -6.35 9.23 0.61
CA HIS A 81 -6.47 10.29 1.60
C HIS A 81 -5.70 9.95 2.88
N ASN A 82 -5.23 10.98 3.56
CA ASN A 82 -4.69 10.84 4.91
C ASN A 82 -5.83 10.71 5.92
N LEU A 83 -5.58 10.01 7.02
CA LEU A 83 -6.50 9.85 8.13
C LEU A 83 -5.78 10.22 9.43
N THR A 84 -6.29 11.22 10.14
CA THR A 84 -5.84 11.58 11.48
C THR A 84 -6.76 10.89 12.49
N LEU A 85 -6.19 10.10 13.39
CA LEU A 85 -6.95 9.43 14.45
C LEU A 85 -7.19 10.38 15.63
N SER A 86 -8.23 10.09 16.40
CA SER A 86 -8.50 10.75 17.69
C SER A 86 -7.57 10.29 18.82
N ILE A 87 -6.65 9.37 18.54
CA ILE A 87 -5.77 8.75 19.53
C ILE A 87 -4.52 9.61 19.74
N ASP A 88 -4.23 9.93 21.01
CA ASP A 88 -2.94 10.49 21.40
C ASP A 88 -1.95 9.34 21.63
N GLU A 89 -0.87 9.31 20.86
CA GLU A 89 0.17 8.28 20.90
C GLU A 89 0.83 8.17 22.29
N ARG A 90 0.99 9.29 23.02
CA ARG A 90 1.63 9.31 24.34
C ARG A 90 0.73 8.68 25.39
N LEU A 91 -0.57 8.98 25.34
CA LEU A 91 -1.55 8.36 26.23
C LEU A 91 -1.69 6.88 25.94
N GLN A 92 -1.70 6.49 24.65
CA GLN A 92 -1.77 5.09 24.26
C GLN A 92 -0.53 4.29 24.72
N ALA A 93 0.67 4.88 24.59
CA ALA A 93 1.90 4.27 25.08
C ALA A 93 1.92 4.12 26.61
N LEU A 94 1.40 5.13 27.34
CA LEU A 94 1.23 5.06 28.79
C LEU A 94 0.31 3.89 29.17
N VAL A 95 -0.89 3.83 28.59
CA VAL A 95 -1.88 2.76 28.88
C VAL A 95 -1.31 1.38 28.58
N TYR A 96 -0.64 1.21 27.44
CA TYR A 96 -0.03 -0.07 27.08
C TYR A 96 1.04 -0.51 28.08
N ARG A 97 1.84 0.42 28.61
CA ARG A 97 2.86 0.11 29.62
C ARG A 97 2.25 -0.29 30.96
N GLU A 98 1.16 0.34 31.39
CA GLU A 98 0.54 0.01 32.70
C GLU A 98 -0.29 -1.28 32.67
N LEU A 99 -0.65 -1.78 31.49
CA LEU A 99 -1.41 -3.03 31.30
C LEU A 99 -0.52 -4.27 31.12
N ASN A 100 0.78 -4.09 30.86
CA ASN A 100 1.77 -5.18 30.68
C ASN A 100 2.77 -5.19 31.83
#